data_AF-A0A9W7UMM5-F1
#
_entry.id   AF-A0A9W7UMM5-F1
#
_cell.length_a   1.000
_cell.length_b   1.000
_cell.length_c   1.000
_cell.angle_alpha   90.00
_cell.angle_beta   90.00
_cell.angle_gamma   90.00
#
_symmetry.space_group_name_H-M   'P 1'
#
loop_
_entity.id
_entity.type
_entity.pdbx_description
1 polymer ?
#
loop_
_entity_poly.entity_id
_entity_poly.type
_entity_poly.pdbx_seq_one_letter_code
_entity_poly.pdbx_strand_id
1 'polypeptide(L)'
;MDYFYKQKLRNIEPKRVKLEELRDLTRQFDLDMEIKDVFSLDRFGVLSDEIQVDGSSTLLEAFNYVDNEKMDLVDSLKDIEFCGFDDKNNIILKFKTIDDLQVCGVYNFTYEFLDDLFSLGGFYSFSEEKHTFDILSNAITELFKKFPEEKRQYRFLKYNNDWVLRGVTSTLYRNYDNHLVLYLSLLALHSYAKKTGNRFVVSGGQVSDSDISIFFEDQSPVHVEGVGDVYFGVFVSNGEIRQKRFTFEVTYRIDNGETSFGAMPELEEPLVKVTHKLKVESVKRKIDNIFELDQYKKEMLTYIENLRDIQKLSPDAIHYLFNKIIRSKQKFSDGTKNRVKELKNDKDIINNTLTLIEFLGRINEITTDINERIHLQRIYDNVIRIITKAD
;
A
#
# COMPACT_ATOMS: atom_id res chain seq x y z
N MET A 1 17.36 10.04 13.66
CA MET A 1 17.38 8.85 12.78
C MET A 1 16.12 8.80 11.94
N ASP A 2 16.18 8.25 10.73
CA ASP A 2 14.98 7.96 9.93
C ASP A 2 14.57 6.52 10.24
N TYR A 3 13.46 6.37 10.96
CA TYR A 3 13.01 5.07 11.48
C TYR A 3 12.30 4.21 10.42
N PHE A 4 12.43 4.55 9.13
CA PHE A 4 11.68 3.94 8.04
C PHE A 4 12.51 2.88 7.31
N TYR A 5 12.33 1.60 7.66
CA TYR A 5 12.78 0.52 6.79
C TYR A 5 11.80 0.37 5.63
N LYS A 6 12.23 0.77 4.45
CA LYS A 6 11.44 0.66 3.24
C LYS A 6 12.30 0.07 2.14
N GLN A 7 11.86 -1.07 1.60
CA GLN A 7 12.48 -1.68 0.43
C GLN A 7 11.61 -1.42 -0.80
N LYS A 8 12.25 -0.91 -1.86
CA LYS A 8 11.63 -0.81 -3.18
C LYS A 8 11.90 -2.10 -3.93
N LEU A 9 10.85 -2.71 -4.48
CA LEU A 9 10.96 -3.90 -5.31
C LEU A 9 11.43 -3.47 -6.70
N ARG A 10 12.74 -3.54 -6.93
CA ARG A 10 13.43 -3.21 -8.20
C ARG A 10 14.32 -4.38 -8.60
N ASN A 11 14.53 -4.57 -9.90
CA ASN A 11 15.39 -5.64 -10.45
C ASN A 11 15.02 -7.03 -9.91
N ILE A 12 13.74 -7.37 -10.01
CA ILE A 12 13.17 -8.58 -9.43
C ILE A 12 13.65 -9.78 -10.24
N GLU A 13 14.36 -10.69 -9.59
CA GLU A 13 14.77 -11.95 -10.22
C GLU A 13 13.54 -12.87 -10.36
N PRO A 14 13.37 -13.62 -11.46
CA PRO A 14 12.20 -14.46 -11.68
C PRO A 14 12.19 -15.74 -10.81
N LYS A 15 12.92 -15.75 -9.69
CA LYS A 15 12.98 -16.86 -8.74
C LYS A 15 11.69 -16.98 -7.95
N ARG A 16 11.31 -18.21 -7.68
CA ARG A 16 10.07 -18.57 -6.99
C ARG A 16 10.41 -19.26 -5.68
N VAL A 17 9.62 -18.97 -4.66
CA VAL A 17 9.67 -19.73 -3.39
C VAL A 17 8.81 -20.97 -3.49
N LYS A 18 9.16 -21.99 -2.71
CA LYS A 18 8.31 -23.15 -2.50
C LYS A 18 7.12 -22.79 -1.62
N LEU A 19 6.06 -23.56 -1.78
CA LEU A 19 4.85 -23.41 -0.99
C LEU A 19 5.12 -23.56 0.52
N GLU A 20 6.03 -24.46 0.91
CA GLU A 20 6.44 -24.64 2.31
C GLU A 20 7.10 -23.42 2.94
N GLU A 21 7.81 -22.60 2.16
CA GLU A 21 8.50 -21.39 2.65
C GLU A 21 7.50 -20.30 3.08
N LEU A 22 6.25 -20.35 2.57
CA LEU A 22 5.20 -19.44 3.04
C LEU A 22 4.79 -19.68 4.50
N ARG A 23 5.18 -20.81 5.12
CA ARG A 23 4.90 -21.08 6.54
C ARG A 23 5.50 -20.03 7.46
N ASP A 24 6.63 -19.44 7.07
CA ASP A 24 7.35 -18.45 7.86
C ASP A 24 6.56 -17.13 7.98
N LEU A 25 5.59 -16.91 7.09
CA LEU A 25 4.65 -15.80 7.13
C LEU A 25 3.42 -16.07 8.02
N THR A 26 3.38 -17.19 8.76
CA THR A 26 2.34 -17.47 9.76
C THR A 26 2.99 -17.76 11.10
N ARG A 27 2.82 -16.86 12.07
CA ARG A 27 3.46 -16.91 13.39
C ARG A 27 2.57 -17.69 14.39
N GLN A 28 2.95 -17.67 15.67
CA GLN A 28 2.22 -18.37 16.74
C GLN A 28 1.15 -17.50 17.44
N PHE A 29 0.66 -16.45 16.79
CA PHE A 29 -0.45 -15.65 17.30
C PHE A 29 -1.81 -16.30 16.96
N ASP A 30 -2.85 -16.02 17.75
CA ASP A 30 -4.17 -16.64 17.60
C ASP A 30 -4.75 -16.50 16.18
N LEU A 31 -4.66 -15.30 15.60
CA LEU A 31 -5.16 -15.03 14.25
C LEU A 31 -4.34 -15.79 13.18
N ASP A 32 -3.03 -15.86 13.34
CA ASP A 32 -2.13 -16.59 12.44
C ASP A 32 -2.44 -18.08 12.44
N MET A 33 -2.74 -18.65 13.62
CA MET A 33 -3.17 -20.04 13.75
C MET A 33 -4.53 -20.29 13.08
N GLU A 34 -5.51 -19.39 13.27
CA GLU A 34 -6.81 -19.45 12.59
C GLU A 34 -6.64 -19.37 11.06
N ILE A 35 -5.77 -18.48 10.57
CA ILE A 35 -5.42 -18.36 9.16
C ILE A 35 -4.76 -19.63 8.63
N LYS A 36 -3.80 -20.19 9.38
CA LYS A 36 -3.07 -21.40 9.00
C LYS A 36 -4.00 -22.61 8.88
N ASP A 37 -5.01 -22.72 9.73
CA ASP A 37 -6.01 -23.80 9.64
C ASP A 37 -6.94 -23.62 8.42
N VAL A 38 -7.49 -22.42 8.23
CA VAL A 38 -8.43 -22.15 7.13
C VAL A 38 -7.74 -22.17 5.76
N PHE A 39 -6.52 -21.63 5.69
CA PHE A 39 -5.67 -21.52 4.50
C PHE A 39 -4.46 -22.46 4.59
N SER A 40 -4.67 -23.70 5.03
CA SER A 40 -3.58 -24.67 5.15
C SER A 40 -2.96 -24.98 3.78
N LEU A 41 -1.63 -24.98 3.73
CA LEU A 41 -0.84 -25.08 2.49
C LEU A 41 -1.12 -26.36 1.70
N ASP A 42 -1.44 -27.48 2.36
CA ASP A 42 -1.79 -28.74 1.69
C ASP A 42 -3.04 -28.61 0.79
N ARG A 43 -3.89 -27.60 1.02
CA ARG A 43 -5.04 -27.30 0.17
C ARG A 43 -4.67 -26.59 -1.14
N PHE A 44 -3.44 -26.10 -1.25
CA PHE A 44 -2.96 -25.30 -2.39
C PHE A 44 -1.94 -26.06 -3.25
N GLY A 45 -1.42 -27.21 -2.81
CA GLY A 45 -0.51 -28.03 -3.60
C GLY A 45 0.38 -28.94 -2.77
N VAL A 46 1.39 -29.51 -3.41
CA VAL A 46 2.46 -30.21 -2.71
C VAL A 46 3.40 -29.16 -2.12
N LEU A 47 3.85 -29.38 -0.88
CA LEU A 47 4.66 -28.41 -0.14
C LEU A 47 5.98 -28.04 -0.84
N SER A 48 6.54 -28.96 -1.62
CA SER A 48 7.74 -28.75 -2.42
C SER A 48 7.49 -28.01 -3.75
N ASP A 49 6.23 -27.78 -4.12
CA ASP A 49 5.88 -27.05 -5.35
C ASP A 49 6.32 -25.59 -5.23
N GLU A 50 6.84 -25.03 -6.32
CA GLU A 50 7.02 -23.58 -6.42
C GLU A 50 5.67 -22.88 -6.57
N ILE A 51 5.50 -21.76 -5.88
CA ILE A 51 4.32 -20.92 -6.05
C ILE A 51 4.33 -20.29 -7.44
N GLN A 52 3.17 -20.02 -8.05
CA GLN A 52 3.08 -19.57 -9.46
C GLN A 52 3.21 -18.06 -9.59
N VAL A 53 4.19 -17.50 -8.88
CA VAL A 53 4.49 -16.07 -8.82
C VAL A 53 6.00 -15.86 -8.95
N ASP A 54 6.45 -15.43 -10.12
CA ASP A 54 7.83 -15.06 -10.40
C ASP A 54 8.22 -13.83 -9.57
N GLY A 55 9.42 -13.84 -8.98
CA GLY A 55 9.87 -12.75 -8.11
C GLY A 55 9.41 -12.87 -6.66
N SER A 56 8.72 -13.96 -6.31
CA SER A 56 8.30 -14.21 -4.94
C SER A 56 9.47 -14.37 -3.97
N SER A 57 10.64 -14.89 -4.42
CA SER A 57 11.85 -14.95 -3.59
C SER A 57 12.32 -13.56 -3.19
N THR A 58 12.50 -12.67 -4.18
CA THR A 58 12.90 -11.29 -3.94
C THR A 58 11.89 -10.55 -3.05
N LEU A 59 10.60 -10.82 -3.20
CA LEU A 59 9.56 -10.25 -2.36
C LEU A 59 9.64 -10.72 -0.90
N LEU A 60 9.81 -12.03 -0.67
CA LEU A 60 9.97 -12.59 0.68
C LEU A 60 11.25 -12.06 1.35
N GLU A 61 12.36 -12.00 0.62
CA GLU A 61 13.62 -11.43 1.13
C GLU A 61 13.46 -9.94 1.50
N ALA A 62 12.81 -9.16 0.63
CA ALA A 62 12.55 -7.74 0.89
C ALA A 62 11.62 -7.54 2.10
N PHE A 63 10.62 -8.41 2.27
CA PHE A 63 9.74 -8.39 3.43
C PHE A 63 10.49 -8.74 4.72
N ASN A 64 11.23 -9.86 4.73
CA ASN A 64 12.00 -10.29 5.89
C ASN A 64 13.06 -9.26 6.33
N TYR A 65 13.58 -8.46 5.38
CA TYR A 65 14.50 -7.37 5.70
C TYR A 65 13.83 -6.20 6.45
N VAL A 66 12.55 -5.92 6.17
CA VAL A 66 11.81 -4.80 6.80
C VAL A 66 10.95 -5.23 7.98
N ASP A 67 10.74 -6.53 8.15
CA ASP A 67 9.93 -7.13 9.20
C ASP A 67 10.66 -7.09 10.55
N ASN A 68 10.39 -6.04 11.32
CA ASN A 68 10.96 -5.84 12.65
C ASN A 68 10.13 -6.53 13.73
N GLU A 69 10.79 -6.86 14.84
CA GLU A 69 10.12 -7.41 16.02
C GLU A 69 9.14 -6.37 16.59
N LYS A 70 7.90 -6.81 16.86
CA LYS A 70 6.81 -5.97 17.36
C LYS A 70 6.33 -6.49 18.72
N MET A 71 5.99 -5.57 19.61
CA MET A 71 5.39 -5.87 20.91
C MET A 71 4.19 -4.94 21.13
N ASP A 72 3.05 -5.49 21.56
CA ASP A 72 1.87 -4.71 21.94
C ASP A 72 1.69 -4.76 23.47
N LEU A 73 1.54 -3.59 24.10
CA LEU A 73 1.29 -3.45 25.55
C LEU A 73 -0.01 -2.71 25.79
N VAL A 74 -0.88 -3.23 26.64
CA VAL A 74 -2.08 -2.50 27.09
C VAL A 74 -1.81 -1.86 28.44
N ASP A 75 -1.75 -0.54 28.47
CA ASP A 75 -1.40 0.24 29.67
C ASP A 75 -2.33 1.44 29.88
N SER A 76 -2.39 1.90 31.13
CA SER A 76 -3.06 3.13 31.52
C SER A 76 -2.08 4.29 31.67
N LEU A 77 -2.56 5.53 31.51
CA LEU A 77 -1.73 6.73 31.67
C LEU A 77 -1.09 6.85 33.07
N LYS A 78 -1.68 6.29 34.12
CA LYS A 78 -1.04 6.25 35.46
C LYS A 78 0.29 5.48 35.50
N ASP A 79 0.43 4.51 34.61
CA ASP A 79 1.59 3.63 34.51
C ASP A 79 2.63 4.17 33.51
N ILE A 80 2.36 5.34 32.92
CA ILE A 80 3.19 5.99 31.91
C ILE A 80 3.61 7.37 32.41
N GLU A 81 4.89 7.68 32.28
CA GLU A 81 5.45 8.99 32.57
C GLU A 81 5.82 9.70 31.27
N PHE A 82 5.42 10.97 31.14
CA PHE A 82 5.85 11.82 30.03
C PHE A 82 7.21 12.44 30.39
N CYS A 83 8.23 12.15 29.58
CA CYS A 83 9.61 12.56 29.83
C CYS A 83 10.07 13.75 28.97
N GLY A 84 9.20 14.30 28.12
CA GLY A 84 9.53 15.41 27.22
C GLY A 84 9.51 15.00 25.74
N PHE A 85 10.31 15.70 24.94
CA PHE A 85 10.45 15.47 23.50
C PHE A 85 11.93 15.28 23.14
N ASP A 86 12.20 14.52 22.08
CA ASP A 86 13.55 14.38 21.50
C ASP A 86 13.92 15.57 20.60
N ASP A 87 15.14 15.57 20.05
CA ASP A 87 15.65 16.63 19.16
C ASP A 87 14.86 16.77 17.83
N LYS A 88 14.02 15.78 17.50
CA LYS A 88 13.11 15.76 16.35
C LYS A 88 11.66 16.03 16.76
N ASN A 89 11.43 16.52 17.98
CA ASN A 89 10.12 16.80 18.55
C ASN A 89 9.22 15.56 18.74
N ASN A 90 9.79 14.35 18.78
CA ASN A 90 9.03 13.15 19.09
C ASN A 90 8.83 13.02 20.60
N ILE A 91 7.63 12.62 21.01
CA ILE A 91 7.32 12.40 22.43
C ILE A 91 8.18 11.28 23.02
N ILE A 92 8.67 11.47 24.24
CA ILE A 92 9.37 10.46 25.03
C ILE A 92 8.47 10.04 26.17
N LEU A 93 8.17 8.74 26.24
CA LEU A 93 7.35 8.15 27.29
C LEU A 93 8.14 7.06 28.01
N LYS A 94 7.85 6.91 29.31
CA LYS A 94 8.41 5.85 30.15
C LYS A 94 7.31 4.97 30.70
N PHE A 95 7.40 3.66 30.44
CA PHE A 95 6.42 2.66 30.83
C PHE A 95 6.90 1.91 32.08
N LYS A 96 6.20 2.08 33.20
CA LYS A 96 6.57 1.46 34.49
C LYS A 96 6.34 -0.05 34.52
N THR A 97 5.47 -0.56 33.66
CA THR A 97 5.06 -1.98 33.60
C THR A 97 6.04 -2.87 32.85
N ILE A 98 6.96 -2.29 32.08
CA ILE A 98 8.01 -3.00 31.35
C ILE A 98 9.36 -2.47 31.83
N ASP A 99 9.79 -2.85 33.03
CA ASP A 99 11.12 -2.53 33.58
C ASP A 99 11.53 -1.06 33.40
N ASP A 100 10.60 -0.12 33.63
CA ASP A 100 10.84 1.32 33.48
C ASP A 100 11.32 1.74 32.06
N LEU A 101 10.89 1.01 31.02
CA LEU A 101 11.26 1.19 29.62
C LEU A 101 10.91 2.61 29.13
N GLN A 102 11.95 3.40 28.85
CA GLN A 102 11.84 4.73 28.25
C GLN A 102 12.06 4.65 26.74
N VAL A 103 11.12 5.17 25.97
CA VAL A 103 11.07 5.03 24.50
C VAL A 103 10.59 6.32 23.84
N CYS A 104 11.07 6.57 22.62
CA CYS A 104 10.63 7.70 21.81
C CYS A 104 9.57 7.28 20.79
N GLY A 105 8.66 8.21 20.50
CA GLY A 105 7.76 8.14 19.35
C GLY A 105 8.54 8.14 18.05
N VAL A 106 8.04 7.40 17.07
CA VAL A 106 8.57 7.40 15.70
C VAL A 106 7.45 7.61 14.68
N TYR A 107 7.81 7.95 13.44
CA TYR A 107 6.86 8.26 12.38
C TYR A 107 5.94 9.43 12.78
N ASN A 108 4.62 9.23 12.77
CA ASN A 108 3.61 10.22 13.16
C ASN A 108 3.01 9.91 14.55
N PHE A 109 3.68 9.06 15.35
CA PHE A 109 3.17 8.61 16.64
C PHE A 109 2.78 9.78 17.54
N THR A 110 3.64 10.78 17.69
CA THR A 110 3.40 11.92 18.59
C THR A 110 2.09 12.64 18.28
N TYR A 111 1.89 12.98 17.00
CA TYR A 111 0.65 13.62 16.55
C TYR A 111 -0.56 12.73 16.87
N GLU A 112 -0.50 11.46 16.46
CA GLU A 112 -1.62 10.51 16.58
C GLU A 112 -1.97 10.23 18.04
N PHE A 113 -0.96 9.97 18.87
CA PHE A 113 -1.11 9.75 20.29
C PHE A 113 -1.83 10.92 20.98
N LEU A 114 -1.41 12.16 20.68
CA LEU A 114 -1.98 13.36 21.28
C LEU A 114 -3.37 13.68 20.73
N ASP A 115 -3.62 13.42 19.45
CA ASP A 115 -4.93 13.62 18.82
C ASP A 115 -5.97 12.62 19.34
N ASP A 116 -5.60 11.34 19.43
CA ASP A 116 -6.50 10.26 19.85
C ASP A 116 -6.81 10.28 21.35
N LEU A 117 -5.88 10.75 22.20
CA LEU A 117 -6.13 10.87 23.64
C LEU A 117 -6.84 12.17 24.01
N PHE A 118 -6.41 13.30 23.42
CA PHE A 118 -6.76 14.63 23.92
C PHE A 118 -7.16 15.62 22.82
N SER A 119 -7.27 15.18 21.57
CA SER A 119 -7.51 16.05 20.40
C SER A 119 -6.46 17.18 20.27
N LEU A 120 -5.22 16.88 20.65
CA LEU A 120 -4.10 17.82 20.64
C LEU A 120 -3.18 17.67 19.42
N GLY A 121 -3.50 16.87 18.41
CA GLY A 121 -2.65 16.71 17.22
C GLY A 121 -2.39 18.04 16.51
N GLY A 122 -3.44 18.85 16.32
CA GLY A 122 -3.32 20.19 15.76
C GLY A 122 -2.50 21.15 16.63
N PHE A 123 -2.61 21.05 17.96
CA PHE A 123 -1.80 21.86 18.88
C PHE A 123 -0.33 21.44 18.86
N TYR A 124 -0.05 20.14 18.74
CA TYR A 124 1.30 19.63 18.51
C TYR A 124 1.92 20.20 17.23
N SER A 125 1.20 20.13 16.10
CA SER A 125 1.70 20.71 14.83
C SER A 125 1.96 22.23 14.95
N PHE A 126 1.10 22.95 15.67
CA PHE A 126 1.31 24.37 15.96
C PHE A 126 2.57 24.59 16.81
N SER A 127 2.79 23.78 17.84
CA SER A 127 3.97 23.86 18.69
C SER A 127 5.26 23.50 17.95
N GLU A 128 5.20 22.58 17.00
CA GLU A 128 6.29 22.25 16.09
C GLU A 128 6.66 23.45 15.21
N GLU A 129 5.66 24.12 14.61
CA GLU A 129 5.87 25.27 13.73
C GLU A 129 6.35 26.52 14.48
N LYS A 130 5.85 26.74 15.71
CA LYS A 130 6.10 27.96 16.49
C LYS A 130 7.13 27.79 17.61
N HIS A 131 7.70 26.62 17.77
CA HIS A 131 8.66 26.28 18.82
C HIS A 131 8.11 26.54 20.25
N THR A 132 6.88 26.12 20.53
CA THR A 132 6.17 26.33 21.82
C THR A 132 5.96 25.03 22.62
N PHE A 133 6.96 24.15 22.63
CA PHE A 133 6.88 22.84 23.29
C PHE A 133 6.81 22.89 24.82
N ASP A 134 7.23 23.98 25.44
CA ASP A 134 7.07 24.24 26.87
C ASP A 134 5.58 24.29 27.27
N ILE A 135 4.76 24.98 26.48
CA ILE A 135 3.32 25.09 26.70
C ILE A 135 2.66 23.72 26.50
N LEU A 136 3.04 23.01 25.42
CA LEU A 136 2.52 21.68 25.14
C LEU A 136 2.89 20.68 26.24
N SER A 137 4.13 20.72 26.74
CA SER A 137 4.62 19.84 27.82
C SER A 137 3.81 20.02 29.11
N ASN A 138 3.51 21.27 29.47
CA ASN A 138 2.68 21.58 30.63
C ASN A 138 1.25 21.02 30.44
N ALA A 139 0.66 21.20 29.26
CA ALA A 139 -0.65 20.66 28.95
C ALA A 139 -0.69 19.13 29.06
N ILE A 140 0.26 18.43 28.45
CA ILE A 140 0.36 16.95 28.50
C ILE A 140 0.48 16.47 29.94
N THR A 141 1.38 17.08 30.72
CA THR A 141 1.61 16.72 32.12
C THR A 141 0.34 16.84 32.96
N GLU A 142 -0.42 17.92 32.80
CA GLU A 142 -1.68 18.11 33.52
C GLU A 142 -2.78 17.17 33.04
N LEU A 143 -2.82 16.83 31.75
CA LEU A 143 -3.78 15.88 31.20
C LEU A 143 -3.53 14.45 31.68
N PHE A 144 -2.28 14.01 31.74
CA PHE A 144 -1.92 12.70 32.30
C PHE A 144 -2.38 12.56 33.77
N LYS A 145 -2.24 13.63 34.57
CA LYS A 145 -2.74 13.66 35.96
C LYS A 145 -4.26 13.66 36.06
N LYS A 146 -4.96 14.33 35.14
CA LYS A 146 -6.43 14.42 35.15
C LYS A 146 -7.12 13.17 34.63
N PHE A 147 -6.47 12.43 33.74
CA PHE A 147 -7.03 11.25 33.07
C PHE A 147 -6.17 9.98 33.29
N PRO A 148 -5.82 9.62 34.56
CA PRO A 148 -4.85 8.56 34.84
C PRO A 148 -5.33 7.16 34.43
N GLU A 149 -6.64 6.94 34.34
CA GLU A 149 -7.24 5.64 34.03
C GLU A 149 -7.48 5.43 32.52
N GLU A 150 -7.15 6.41 31.66
CA GLU A 150 -7.24 6.22 30.22
C GLU A 150 -6.30 5.11 29.77
N LYS A 151 -6.88 4.07 29.16
CA LYS A 151 -6.15 2.89 28.67
C LYS A 151 -6.01 2.92 27.16
N ARG A 152 -4.84 2.54 26.68
CA ARG A 152 -4.55 2.35 25.26
C ARG A 152 -3.69 1.11 25.06
N GLN A 153 -3.69 0.58 23.84
CA GLN A 153 -2.70 -0.41 23.42
C GLN A 153 -1.58 0.32 22.68
N TYR A 154 -0.36 0.15 23.15
CA TYR A 154 0.86 0.77 22.62
C TYR A 154 1.62 -0.28 21.82
N ARG A 155 1.90 0.04 20.56
CA ARG A 155 2.71 -0.80 19.69
C ARG A 155 4.15 -0.31 19.69
N PHE A 156 5.05 -1.20 20.09
CA PHE A 156 6.48 -1.03 20.07
C PHE A 156 7.07 -1.72 18.84
N LEU A 157 8.13 -1.13 18.30
CA LEU A 157 8.95 -1.70 17.24
C LEU A 157 10.39 -1.80 17.74
N LYS A 158 11.06 -2.92 17.49
CA LYS A 158 12.47 -3.06 17.80
C LYS A 158 13.30 -2.58 16.62
N TYR A 159 14.14 -1.58 16.85
CA TYR A 159 14.99 -0.94 15.86
C TYR A 159 16.42 -0.91 16.38
N ASN A 160 17.37 -1.56 15.68
CA ASN A 160 18.78 -1.65 16.10
C ASN A 160 18.98 -2.09 17.57
N ASN A 161 18.16 -3.04 18.04
CA ASN A 161 18.06 -3.54 19.43
C ASN A 161 17.39 -2.61 20.45
N ASP A 162 16.99 -1.39 20.08
CA ASP A 162 16.23 -0.49 20.94
C ASP A 162 14.73 -0.56 20.62
N TRP A 163 13.89 -0.40 21.64
CA TRP A 163 12.44 -0.29 21.44
C TRP A 163 12.05 1.17 21.13
N VAL A 164 11.12 1.35 20.21
CA VAL A 164 10.52 2.65 19.89
C VAL A 164 8.99 2.54 19.81
N LEU A 165 8.28 3.66 20.03
CA LEU A 165 6.82 3.72 19.95
C LEU A 165 6.37 3.99 18.53
N ARG A 166 5.72 3.00 17.92
CA ARG A 166 5.29 3.05 16.52
C ARG A 166 3.88 3.59 16.34
N GLY A 167 2.96 3.24 17.24
CA GLY A 167 1.53 3.51 17.07
C GLY A 167 0.72 3.24 18.34
N VAL A 168 -0.50 3.78 18.37
CA VAL A 168 -1.55 3.36 19.29
C VAL A 168 -2.51 2.45 18.53
N THR A 169 -2.78 1.26 19.06
CA THR A 169 -3.64 0.25 18.43
C THR A 169 -4.88 -0.01 19.29
N SER A 170 -5.79 -0.86 18.80
CA SER A 170 -7.04 -1.20 19.48
C SER A 170 -7.06 -2.69 19.85
N THR A 171 -7.47 -2.98 21.08
CA THR A 171 -7.63 -4.34 21.61
C THR A 171 -8.76 -5.15 20.94
N LEU A 172 -9.63 -4.49 20.16
CA LEU A 172 -10.77 -5.13 19.46
C LEU A 172 -10.44 -5.51 18.00
N TYR A 173 -9.22 -5.28 17.52
CA TYR A 173 -8.83 -5.48 16.13
C TYR A 173 -8.29 -6.90 15.87
N ARG A 174 -8.73 -7.53 14.78
CA ARG A 174 -8.00 -8.66 14.16
C ARG A 174 -6.91 -8.08 13.26
N ASN A 175 -5.66 -8.20 13.70
CA ASN A 175 -4.51 -7.60 13.02
C ASN A 175 -4.07 -8.43 11.81
N TYR A 176 -4.75 -8.26 10.66
CA TYR A 176 -4.26 -8.73 9.36
C TYR A 176 -3.05 -7.88 8.93
N ASP A 177 -1.92 -8.17 9.57
CA ASP A 177 -0.63 -7.50 9.40
C ASP A 177 0.02 -7.92 8.06
N ASN A 178 1.10 -7.27 7.68
CA ASN A 178 1.71 -7.41 6.36
C ASN A 178 2.20 -8.83 6.06
N HIS A 179 2.65 -9.60 7.06
CA HIS A 179 3.03 -11.01 6.85
C HIS A 179 1.83 -11.87 6.44
N LEU A 180 0.68 -11.70 7.11
CA LEU A 180 -0.56 -12.40 6.76
C LEU A 180 -1.10 -11.95 5.41
N VAL A 181 -1.01 -10.66 5.09
CA VAL A 181 -1.44 -10.18 3.78
C VAL A 181 -0.58 -10.79 2.68
N LEU A 182 0.75 -10.81 2.85
CA LEU A 182 1.65 -11.42 1.89
C LEU A 182 1.34 -12.92 1.70
N TYR A 183 1.13 -13.65 2.80
CA TYR A 183 0.73 -15.05 2.81
C TYR A 183 -0.54 -15.28 2.00
N LEU A 184 -1.63 -14.58 2.35
CA LEU A 184 -2.93 -14.71 1.69
C LEU A 184 -2.85 -14.32 0.21
N SER A 185 -2.04 -13.30 -0.10
CA SER A 185 -1.92 -12.79 -1.47
C SER A 185 -1.25 -13.79 -2.40
N LEU A 186 -0.12 -14.35 -1.96
CA LEU A 186 0.62 -15.33 -2.73
C LEU A 186 -0.17 -16.63 -2.92
N LEU A 187 -0.93 -17.06 -1.90
CA LEU A 187 -1.82 -18.21 -2.02
C LEU A 187 -2.99 -17.96 -2.99
N ALA A 188 -3.61 -16.79 -2.93
CA ALA A 188 -4.70 -16.42 -3.84
C ALA A 188 -4.23 -16.45 -5.30
N LEU A 189 -3.08 -15.82 -5.57
CA LEU A 189 -2.47 -15.78 -6.91
C LEU A 189 -2.03 -17.17 -7.38
N HIS A 190 -1.42 -17.98 -6.50
CA HIS A 190 -1.04 -19.34 -6.82
C HIS A 190 -2.25 -20.22 -7.17
N SER A 191 -3.34 -20.10 -6.40
CA SER A 191 -4.59 -20.82 -6.63
C SER A 191 -5.24 -20.42 -7.95
N TYR A 192 -5.33 -19.12 -8.23
CA TYR A 192 -5.80 -18.60 -9.51
C TYR A 192 -4.96 -19.14 -10.67
N ALA A 193 -3.63 -18.98 -10.60
CA ALA A 193 -2.70 -19.43 -11.63
C ALA A 193 -2.81 -20.93 -11.90
N LYS A 194 -2.92 -21.78 -10.86
CA LYS A 194 -3.15 -23.22 -11.02
C LYS A 194 -4.46 -23.55 -11.73
N LYS A 195 -5.52 -22.78 -11.49
CA LYS A 195 -6.83 -23.01 -12.09
C LYS A 195 -6.91 -22.55 -13.54
N THR A 196 -6.30 -21.42 -13.87
CA THR A 196 -6.41 -20.79 -15.20
C THR A 196 -5.25 -21.17 -16.13
N GLY A 197 -4.14 -21.66 -15.59
CA GLY A 197 -2.90 -21.89 -16.33
C GLY A 197 -2.05 -20.62 -16.50
N ASN A 198 -2.48 -19.49 -15.92
CA ASN A 198 -1.75 -18.23 -15.99
C ASN A 198 -0.53 -18.24 -15.07
N ARG A 199 0.34 -17.24 -15.23
CA ARG A 199 1.52 -17.05 -14.39
C ARG A 199 1.67 -15.58 -14.04
N PHE A 200 1.88 -15.29 -12.76
CA PHE A 200 2.12 -13.92 -12.31
C PHE A 200 3.60 -13.64 -12.10
N VAL A 201 3.97 -12.36 -12.20
CA VAL A 201 5.26 -11.83 -11.80
C VAL A 201 5.07 -10.64 -10.86
N VAL A 202 5.92 -10.51 -9.85
CA VAL A 202 6.03 -9.26 -9.09
C VAL A 202 6.64 -8.21 -10.03
N SER A 203 5.84 -7.26 -10.48
CA SER A 203 6.25 -6.26 -11.48
C SER A 203 6.79 -4.97 -10.86
N GLY A 204 6.59 -4.79 -9.55
CA GLY A 204 7.17 -3.69 -8.77
C GLY A 204 6.41 -3.45 -7.48
N GLY A 205 6.88 -2.47 -6.71
CA GLY A 205 6.21 -2.08 -5.47
C GLY A 205 7.17 -1.63 -4.39
N GLN A 206 6.66 -1.61 -3.17
CA GLN A 206 7.42 -1.32 -1.96
C GLN A 206 6.86 -2.10 -0.77
N VAL A 207 7.74 -2.43 0.16
CA VAL A 207 7.40 -3.03 1.45
C VAL A 207 8.11 -2.26 2.56
N SER A 208 7.43 -2.06 3.67
CA SER A 208 7.98 -1.54 4.93
C SER A 208 7.45 -2.34 6.10
N ASP A 209 7.92 -2.01 7.30
CA ASP A 209 7.46 -2.56 8.58
C ASP A 209 5.95 -2.37 8.81
N SER A 210 5.32 -1.39 8.14
CA SER A 210 3.94 -0.95 8.39
C SER A 210 3.05 -0.88 7.16
N ASP A 211 3.59 -0.94 5.95
CA ASP A 211 2.84 -0.80 4.71
C ASP A 211 3.42 -1.68 3.60
N ILE A 212 2.56 -2.27 2.78
CA ILE A 212 2.94 -2.94 1.54
C ILE A 212 2.11 -2.41 0.38
N SER A 213 2.72 -2.35 -0.78
CA SER A 213 2.10 -1.90 -2.03
C SER A 213 2.81 -2.60 -3.18
N ILE A 214 2.21 -3.67 -3.71
CA ILE A 214 2.87 -4.62 -4.59
C ILE A 214 2.02 -4.79 -5.85
N PHE A 215 2.65 -4.68 -7.01
CA PHE A 215 2.04 -4.97 -8.30
C PHE A 215 2.40 -6.40 -8.72
N PHE A 216 1.38 -7.17 -9.05
CA PHE A 216 1.51 -8.48 -9.69
C PHE A 216 0.92 -8.40 -11.09
N GLU A 217 1.69 -8.78 -12.11
CA GLU A 217 1.26 -8.77 -13.51
C GLU A 217 1.17 -10.20 -14.04
N ASP A 218 0.12 -10.51 -14.77
CA ASP A 218 -0.07 -11.75 -15.52
C ASP A 218 0.82 -11.71 -16.77
N GLN A 219 1.66 -12.73 -16.95
CA GLN A 219 2.60 -12.83 -18.08
C GLN A 219 1.93 -13.29 -19.38
N SER A 220 0.61 -13.47 -19.39
CA SER A 220 -0.16 -13.91 -20.57
C SER A 220 -0.95 -12.72 -21.14
N PRO A 221 -0.34 -11.87 -22.00
CA PRO A 221 -1.03 -10.71 -22.54
C PRO A 221 -2.15 -11.11 -23.51
N VAL A 222 -3.14 -10.22 -23.63
CA VAL A 222 -4.14 -10.28 -24.70
C VAL A 222 -3.76 -9.27 -25.77
N HIS A 223 -3.52 -9.74 -26.99
CA HIS A 223 -3.21 -8.86 -28.11
C HIS A 223 -4.48 -8.20 -28.65
N VAL A 224 -4.51 -6.87 -28.70
CA VAL A 224 -5.60 -6.06 -29.27
C VAL A 224 -5.10 -5.35 -30.53
N GLU A 225 -5.66 -5.72 -31.68
CA GLU A 225 -5.24 -5.18 -32.98
C GLU A 225 -5.37 -3.66 -33.03
N GLY A 226 -4.29 -2.97 -33.41
CA GLY A 226 -4.24 -1.51 -33.48
C GLY A 226 -4.02 -0.80 -32.14
N VAL A 227 -3.93 -1.54 -31.04
CA VAL A 227 -3.60 -1.02 -29.70
C VAL A 227 -2.28 -1.59 -29.19
N GLY A 228 -2.11 -2.92 -29.22
CA GLY A 228 -0.93 -3.61 -28.71
C GLY A 228 -1.29 -4.72 -27.72
N ASP A 229 -0.32 -5.10 -26.90
CA ASP A 229 -0.47 -6.15 -25.89
C ASP A 229 -1.01 -5.56 -24.58
N VAL A 230 -2.10 -6.16 -24.09
CA VAL A 230 -2.73 -5.78 -22.83
C VAL A 230 -2.38 -6.81 -21.77
N TYR A 231 -1.61 -6.38 -20.79
CA TYR A 231 -1.25 -7.17 -19.61
C TYR A 231 -2.20 -6.80 -18.48
N PHE A 232 -2.72 -7.81 -17.79
CA PHE A 232 -3.59 -7.63 -16.64
C PHE A 232 -2.85 -7.98 -15.35
N GLY A 233 -3.33 -7.49 -14.22
CA GLY A 233 -2.69 -7.74 -12.96
C GLY A 233 -3.56 -7.40 -11.76
N VAL A 234 -2.95 -7.51 -10.59
CA VAL A 234 -3.53 -7.01 -9.35
C VAL A 234 -2.53 -6.17 -8.59
N PHE A 235 -3.03 -5.11 -7.98
CA PHE A 235 -2.33 -4.30 -7.00
C PHE A 235 -2.77 -4.72 -5.60
N VAL A 236 -1.81 -5.17 -4.80
CA VAL A 236 -2.00 -5.56 -3.40
C VAL A 236 -1.53 -4.44 -2.51
N SER A 237 -2.40 -3.98 -1.61
CA SER A 237 -2.01 -3.01 -0.61
C SER A 237 -2.49 -3.39 0.78
N ASN A 238 -1.70 -3.03 1.79
CA ASN A 238 -2.09 -3.04 3.19
C ASN A 238 -1.31 -1.95 3.93
N GLY A 239 -1.89 -1.45 5.01
CA GLY A 239 -1.18 -0.60 5.94
C GLY A 239 -1.69 -0.82 7.35
N GLU A 240 -0.79 -1.00 8.29
CA GLU A 240 -1.12 -1.32 9.68
C GLU A 240 -1.69 -0.14 10.44
N ILE A 241 -1.51 1.09 9.93
CA ILE A 241 -1.86 2.32 10.61
C ILE A 241 -2.90 3.11 9.80
N ARG A 242 -3.87 3.70 10.51
CA ARG A 242 -4.98 4.53 9.97
C ARG A 242 -5.90 3.84 8.95
N GLN A 243 -6.60 2.79 9.38
CA GLN A 243 -7.74 2.20 8.66
C GLN A 243 -7.44 1.76 7.21
N LYS A 244 -6.17 1.53 6.86
CA LYS A 244 -5.84 0.93 5.57
C LYS A 244 -6.23 -0.54 5.62
N ARG A 245 -6.97 -0.95 4.60
CA ARG A 245 -7.53 -2.29 4.48
C ARG A 245 -6.60 -3.08 3.58
N PHE A 246 -6.53 -4.37 3.82
CA PHE A 246 -5.94 -5.25 2.83
C PHE A 246 -6.83 -5.25 1.58
N THR A 247 -6.30 -4.79 0.45
CA THR A 247 -7.01 -4.75 -0.85
C THR A 247 -6.28 -5.49 -1.95
N PHE A 248 -7.06 -6.10 -2.84
CA PHE A 248 -6.66 -6.47 -4.20
C PHE A 248 -7.42 -5.60 -5.19
N GLU A 249 -6.73 -4.76 -5.94
CA GLU A 249 -7.32 -3.93 -7.00
C GLU A 249 -6.87 -4.43 -8.36
N VAL A 250 -7.76 -4.44 -9.35
CA VAL A 250 -7.40 -4.88 -10.71
C VAL A 250 -6.54 -3.81 -11.36
N THR A 251 -5.50 -4.21 -12.10
CA THR A 251 -4.66 -3.30 -12.90
C THR A 251 -4.53 -3.80 -14.33
N TYR A 252 -4.16 -2.91 -15.24
CA TYR A 252 -3.75 -3.29 -16.60
C TYR A 252 -2.60 -2.42 -17.09
N ARG A 253 -1.87 -2.93 -18.07
CA ARG A 253 -0.81 -2.20 -18.79
C ARG A 253 -0.99 -2.44 -20.27
N ILE A 254 -0.95 -1.36 -21.04
CA ILE A 254 -0.98 -1.42 -22.50
C ILE A 254 0.45 -1.18 -22.99
N ASP A 255 0.91 -2.05 -23.88
CA ASP A 255 2.23 -2.01 -24.49
C ASP A 255 2.11 -2.11 -26.01
N ASN A 256 2.54 -1.08 -26.74
CA ASN A 256 2.48 -1.08 -28.20
C ASN A 256 3.81 -1.48 -28.85
N GLY A 257 4.79 -1.96 -28.07
CA GLY A 257 6.13 -2.33 -28.53
C GLY A 257 7.15 -1.18 -28.54
N GLU A 258 6.70 0.08 -28.53
CA GLU A 258 7.55 1.27 -28.44
C GLU A 258 7.48 1.91 -27.05
N THR A 259 6.30 1.94 -26.46
CA THR A 259 6.03 2.53 -25.15
C THR A 259 4.92 1.78 -24.44
N SER A 260 4.82 1.99 -23.12
CA SER A 260 3.75 1.41 -22.32
C SER A 260 3.31 2.34 -21.20
N PHE A 261 2.06 2.17 -20.79
CA PHE A 261 1.55 2.81 -19.58
C PHE A 261 0.68 1.81 -18.80
N GLY A 262 0.72 1.91 -17.48
CA GLY A 262 -0.17 1.17 -16.59
C GLY A 262 -1.37 2.02 -16.20
N ALA A 263 -2.53 1.41 -16.02
CA ALA A 263 -3.75 2.06 -15.55
C ALA A 263 -4.47 1.16 -14.54
N MET A 264 -5.29 1.79 -13.69
CA MET A 264 -5.96 1.09 -12.59
C MET A 264 -7.39 1.63 -12.46
N PRO A 265 -8.43 0.81 -12.74
CA PRO A 265 -9.81 1.24 -12.56
C PRO A 265 -10.15 1.56 -11.11
N GLU A 266 -10.95 2.60 -10.93
CA GLU A 266 -11.50 2.97 -9.62
C GLU A 266 -12.84 2.26 -9.43
N LEU A 267 -12.77 0.98 -9.04
CA LEU A 267 -13.94 0.15 -8.77
C LEU A 267 -14.67 0.61 -7.50
N GLU A 268 -16.01 0.50 -7.48
CA GLU A 268 -16.82 0.76 -6.28
C GLU A 268 -16.35 -0.10 -5.09
N GLU A 269 -16.03 -1.37 -5.37
CA GLU A 269 -15.39 -2.28 -4.43
C GLU A 269 -14.20 -2.98 -5.10
N PRO A 270 -13.04 -3.09 -4.42
CA PRO A 270 -11.91 -3.82 -4.94
C PRO A 270 -12.21 -5.33 -4.94
N LEU A 271 -11.49 -6.08 -5.78
CA LEU A 271 -11.62 -7.52 -5.97
C LEU A 271 -11.61 -8.26 -4.63
N VAL A 272 -10.64 -7.93 -3.78
CA VAL A 272 -10.57 -8.38 -2.38
C VAL A 272 -10.51 -7.15 -1.48
N LYS A 273 -11.29 -7.19 -0.39
CA LYS A 273 -11.25 -6.19 0.68
C LYS A 273 -11.37 -6.86 2.03
N VAL A 274 -10.29 -6.84 2.79
CA VAL A 274 -10.26 -7.34 4.15
C VAL A 274 -10.11 -6.19 5.12
N THR A 275 -11.12 -6.02 5.96
CA THR A 275 -11.07 -5.05 7.07
C THR A 275 -10.69 -5.78 8.34
N HIS A 276 -10.07 -5.07 9.29
CA HIS A 276 -9.58 -5.62 10.57
C HIS A 276 -10.68 -6.18 11.50
N LYS A 277 -11.95 -6.17 11.09
CA LYS A 277 -13.08 -6.76 11.82
C LYS A 277 -13.59 -8.06 11.20
N LEU A 278 -13.10 -8.44 10.01
CA LEU A 278 -13.56 -9.66 9.33
C LEU A 278 -13.02 -10.91 10.03
N LYS A 279 -13.90 -11.90 10.19
CA LYS A 279 -13.54 -13.26 10.62
C LYS A 279 -12.81 -14.00 9.49
N VAL A 280 -11.98 -14.98 9.83
CA VAL A 280 -11.14 -15.67 8.85
C VAL A 280 -11.97 -16.39 7.78
N GLU A 281 -13.14 -16.94 8.10
CA GLU A 281 -14.03 -17.55 7.10
C GLU A 281 -14.58 -16.52 6.11
N SER A 282 -14.84 -15.29 6.57
CA SER A 282 -15.22 -14.20 5.68
C SER A 282 -14.05 -13.75 4.82
N VAL A 283 -12.83 -13.77 5.35
CA VAL A 283 -11.61 -13.52 4.57
C VAL A 283 -11.44 -14.56 3.47
N LYS A 284 -11.65 -15.86 3.76
CA LYS A 284 -11.62 -16.92 2.74
C LYS A 284 -12.58 -16.63 1.58
N ARG A 285 -13.85 -16.34 1.88
CA ARG A 285 -14.83 -15.98 0.84
C ARG A 285 -14.40 -14.76 0.04
N LYS A 286 -13.82 -13.76 0.69
CA LYS A 286 -13.33 -12.55 0.01
C LYS A 286 -12.10 -12.81 -0.84
N ILE A 287 -11.19 -13.68 -0.41
CA ILE A 287 -10.01 -14.06 -1.19
C ILE A 287 -10.41 -14.85 -2.44
N ASP A 288 -11.45 -15.69 -2.36
CA ASP A 288 -11.98 -16.43 -3.51
C ASP A 288 -12.51 -15.50 -4.62
N ASN A 289 -12.80 -14.23 -4.33
CA ASN A 289 -13.12 -13.25 -5.36
C ASN A 289 -11.97 -13.01 -6.36
N ILE A 290 -10.73 -13.46 -6.09
CA ILE A 290 -9.64 -13.44 -7.08
C ILE A 290 -10.05 -14.10 -8.41
N PHE A 291 -10.96 -15.08 -8.37
CA PHE A 291 -11.48 -15.75 -9.56
C PHE A 291 -12.44 -14.88 -10.39
N GLU A 292 -12.91 -13.74 -9.88
CA GLU A 292 -13.68 -12.74 -10.64
C GLU A 292 -12.76 -11.91 -11.57
N LEU A 293 -11.43 -12.03 -11.44
CA LEU A 293 -10.47 -11.32 -12.28
C LEU A 293 -10.72 -11.57 -13.79
N ASP A 294 -11.16 -12.76 -14.18
CA ASP A 294 -11.48 -13.06 -15.60
C ASP A 294 -12.68 -12.26 -16.12
N GLN A 295 -13.65 -11.96 -15.25
CA GLN A 295 -14.78 -11.11 -15.61
C GLN A 295 -14.30 -9.67 -15.80
N TYR A 296 -13.53 -9.14 -14.85
CA TYR A 296 -12.95 -7.80 -14.96
C TYR A 296 -12.06 -7.65 -16.21
N LYS A 297 -11.23 -8.66 -16.52
CA LYS A 297 -10.44 -8.69 -17.76
C LYS A 297 -11.31 -8.49 -19.00
N LYS A 298 -12.44 -9.21 -19.10
CA LYS A 298 -13.37 -9.10 -20.24
C LYS A 298 -14.06 -7.74 -20.32
N GLU A 299 -14.55 -7.23 -19.19
CA GLU A 299 -15.17 -5.91 -19.12
C GLU A 299 -14.17 -4.81 -19.53
N MET A 300 -12.92 -4.95 -19.10
CA MET A 300 -11.86 -3.99 -19.44
C MET A 300 -11.43 -4.06 -20.90
N LEU A 301 -11.28 -5.26 -21.46
CA LEU A 301 -11.00 -5.43 -22.88
C LEU A 301 -12.03 -4.74 -23.77
N THR A 302 -13.31 -4.77 -23.37
CA THR A 302 -14.40 -4.14 -24.14
C THR A 302 -14.16 -2.65 -24.39
N TYR A 303 -13.70 -1.88 -23.38
CA TYR A 303 -13.41 -0.46 -23.59
C TYR A 303 -12.00 -0.20 -24.13
N ILE A 304 -11.04 -1.09 -23.88
CA ILE A 304 -9.70 -0.99 -24.45
C ILE A 304 -9.73 -1.21 -25.97
N GLU A 305 -10.58 -2.11 -26.48
CA GLU A 305 -10.79 -2.31 -27.91
C GLU A 305 -11.27 -1.02 -28.61
N ASN A 306 -12.07 -0.20 -27.94
CA ASN A 306 -12.52 1.09 -28.46
C ASN A 306 -11.37 2.11 -28.62
N LEU A 307 -10.20 1.88 -28.02
CA LEU A 307 -9.01 2.72 -28.23
C LEU A 307 -8.44 2.57 -29.64
N ARG A 308 -8.72 1.48 -30.35
CA ARG A 308 -8.27 1.25 -31.74
C ARG A 308 -8.61 2.43 -32.66
N ASP A 309 -9.78 3.02 -32.45
CA ASP A 309 -10.28 4.11 -33.28
C ASP A 309 -9.84 5.51 -32.77
N ILE A 310 -9.13 5.56 -31.64
CA ILE A 310 -8.70 6.80 -30.98
C ILE A 310 -7.19 6.96 -31.11
N GLN A 311 -6.75 7.62 -32.17
CA GLN A 311 -5.32 7.83 -32.41
C GLN A 311 -4.67 8.81 -31.43
N LYS A 312 -5.40 9.84 -30.98
CA LYS A 312 -4.87 10.95 -30.18
C LYS A 312 -5.85 11.37 -29.10
N LEU A 313 -5.32 11.88 -27.99
CA LEU A 313 -6.14 12.53 -26.97
C LEU A 313 -6.67 13.88 -27.49
N SER A 314 -7.92 14.19 -27.16
CA SER A 314 -8.47 15.52 -27.44
C SER A 314 -7.80 16.57 -26.55
N PRO A 315 -7.74 17.85 -26.99
CA PRO A 315 -7.24 18.94 -26.15
C PRO A 315 -7.94 19.01 -24.78
N ASP A 316 -9.24 18.70 -24.73
CA ASP A 316 -10.02 18.66 -23.49
C ASP A 316 -9.58 17.54 -22.56
N ALA A 317 -9.30 16.34 -23.09
CA ALA A 317 -8.79 15.21 -22.31
C ALA A 317 -7.38 15.49 -21.76
N ILE A 318 -6.51 16.09 -22.57
CA ILE A 318 -5.17 16.55 -22.15
C ILE A 318 -5.29 17.59 -21.02
N HIS A 319 -6.17 18.59 -21.20
CA HIS A 319 -6.40 19.63 -20.20
C HIS A 319 -6.96 19.05 -18.90
N TYR A 320 -7.90 18.12 -18.99
CA TYR A 320 -8.47 17.41 -17.86
C TYR A 320 -7.39 16.65 -17.07
N LEU A 321 -6.57 15.85 -17.77
CA LEU A 321 -5.49 15.07 -17.17
C LEU A 321 -4.52 15.98 -16.40
N PHE A 322 -4.02 17.04 -17.04
CA PHE A 322 -3.07 17.94 -16.38
C PHE A 322 -3.68 18.68 -15.19
N ASN A 323 -4.93 19.11 -15.29
CA ASN A 323 -5.60 19.77 -14.18
C ASN A 323 -5.81 18.83 -13.00
N LYS A 324 -6.13 17.55 -13.23
CA LYS A 324 -6.28 16.56 -12.16
C LYS A 324 -4.98 16.36 -11.38
N ILE A 325 -3.83 16.39 -12.06
CA ILE A 325 -2.51 16.29 -11.41
C ILE A 325 -2.16 17.60 -10.68
N ILE A 326 -2.19 18.74 -11.39
CA ILE A 326 -1.73 20.04 -10.86
C ILE A 326 -2.59 20.51 -9.68
N ARG A 327 -3.91 20.34 -9.76
CA ARG A 327 -4.85 20.82 -8.71
C ARG A 327 -5.02 19.83 -7.56
N SER A 328 -4.42 18.64 -7.65
CA SER A 328 -4.55 17.65 -6.59
C SER A 328 -3.95 18.15 -5.28
N LYS A 329 -4.74 18.10 -4.22
CA LYS A 329 -4.27 18.36 -2.86
C LYS A 329 -3.67 17.07 -2.30
N GLN A 330 -2.43 17.13 -1.83
CA GLN A 330 -1.72 16.06 -1.12
C GLN A 330 -1.41 14.75 -1.88
N LYS A 331 -1.96 14.50 -3.09
CA LYS A 331 -1.66 13.26 -3.84
C LYS A 331 -0.40 13.30 -4.68
N PHE A 332 0.04 14.50 -5.06
CA PHE A 332 1.26 14.73 -5.84
C PHE A 332 2.09 15.80 -5.13
N SER A 333 3.38 15.53 -5.01
CA SER A 333 4.40 16.46 -4.55
C SER A 333 4.52 17.67 -5.49
N ASP A 334 5.07 18.76 -4.98
CA ASP A 334 5.29 19.96 -5.77
C ASP A 334 6.30 19.71 -6.90
N GLY A 335 7.28 18.82 -6.69
CA GLY A 335 8.20 18.37 -7.72
C GLY A 335 7.48 17.74 -8.91
N THR A 336 6.59 16.78 -8.66
CA THR A 336 5.80 16.13 -9.72
C THR A 336 4.86 17.11 -10.41
N LYS A 337 4.21 18.00 -9.65
CA LYS A 337 3.35 19.05 -10.23
C LYS A 337 4.12 20.01 -11.12
N ASN A 338 5.35 20.38 -10.76
CA ASN A 338 6.17 21.26 -11.56
C ASN A 338 6.65 20.58 -12.85
N ARG A 339 7.07 19.31 -12.81
CA ARG A 339 7.36 18.53 -14.02
C ARG A 339 6.17 18.44 -14.98
N VAL A 340 4.96 18.29 -14.44
CA VAL A 340 3.73 18.28 -15.27
C VAL A 340 3.47 19.65 -15.91
N LYS A 341 3.72 20.75 -15.19
CA LYS A 341 3.61 22.11 -15.77
C LYS A 341 4.64 22.32 -16.88
N GLU A 342 5.85 21.80 -16.73
CA GLU A 342 6.89 21.84 -17.76
C GLU A 342 6.48 21.03 -18.99
N LEU A 343 6.03 19.78 -18.81
CA LEU A 343 5.51 18.93 -19.89
C LEU A 343 4.31 19.55 -20.61
N LYS A 344 3.42 20.24 -19.90
CA LYS A 344 2.30 20.95 -20.53
C LYS A 344 2.77 22.02 -21.53
N ASN A 345 3.99 22.54 -21.37
CA ASN A 345 4.59 23.53 -22.27
C ASN A 345 5.48 22.89 -23.35
N ASP A 346 5.59 21.56 -23.39
CA ASP A 346 6.33 20.83 -24.43
C ASP A 346 5.62 20.98 -25.77
N LYS A 347 6.39 21.27 -26.83
CA LYS A 347 5.87 21.46 -28.19
C LYS A 347 5.17 20.22 -28.74
N ASP A 348 5.64 19.03 -28.40
CA ASP A 348 5.01 17.78 -28.88
C ASP A 348 3.60 17.59 -28.29
N ILE A 349 3.46 17.99 -27.03
CA ILE A 349 2.19 17.96 -26.30
C ILE A 349 1.26 19.09 -26.76
N ILE A 350 1.79 20.30 -26.94
CA ILE A 350 1.04 21.46 -27.44
C ILE A 350 0.50 21.20 -28.85
N ASN A 351 1.32 20.61 -29.71
CA ASN A 351 0.96 20.33 -31.10
C ASN A 351 0.18 19.03 -31.26
N ASN A 352 -0.10 18.30 -30.16
CA ASN A 352 -0.77 17.00 -30.14
C ASN A 352 -0.18 16.03 -31.16
N THR A 353 1.16 15.92 -31.21
CA THR A 353 1.85 15.07 -32.19
C THR A 353 1.89 13.61 -31.74
N LEU A 354 1.82 13.36 -30.43
CA LEU A 354 1.90 12.04 -29.82
C LEU A 354 0.61 11.24 -29.99
N THR A 355 0.75 9.91 -30.11
CA THR A 355 -0.38 8.99 -29.93
C THR A 355 -0.85 8.97 -28.48
N LEU A 356 -2.06 8.46 -28.22
CA LEU A 356 -2.57 8.33 -26.85
C LEU A 356 -1.60 7.54 -25.95
N ILE A 357 -1.06 6.42 -26.45
CA ILE A 357 -0.18 5.53 -25.69
C ILE A 357 1.16 6.22 -25.42
N GLU A 358 1.75 6.90 -26.41
CA GLU A 358 2.98 7.71 -26.23
C GLU A 358 2.79 8.84 -25.22
N PHE A 359 1.64 9.54 -25.30
CA PHE A 359 1.34 10.64 -24.40
C PHE A 359 1.25 10.15 -22.94
N LEU A 360 0.50 9.07 -22.70
CA LEU A 360 0.37 8.49 -21.36
C LEU A 360 1.69 7.84 -20.90
N GLY A 361 2.45 7.23 -21.81
CA GLY A 361 3.79 6.69 -21.55
C GLY A 361 4.76 7.77 -21.05
N ARG A 362 4.84 8.92 -21.72
CA ARG A 362 5.66 10.07 -21.27
C ARG A 362 5.25 10.57 -19.90
N ILE A 363 3.95 10.67 -19.62
CA ILE A 363 3.49 11.16 -18.31
C ILE A 363 3.81 10.12 -17.22
N ASN A 364 3.83 8.82 -17.53
CA ASN A 364 4.11 7.79 -16.54
C ASN A 364 5.54 7.93 -15.94
N GLU A 365 6.45 8.64 -16.63
CA GLU A 365 7.83 8.89 -16.18
C GLU A 365 7.99 10.10 -15.24
N ILE A 366 6.95 10.91 -15.02
CA ILE A 366 7.04 12.14 -14.21
C ILE A 366 7.38 11.89 -12.74
N THR A 367 7.04 10.70 -12.25
CA THR A 367 7.19 10.30 -10.86
C THR A 367 7.79 8.91 -10.73
N THR A 368 8.60 8.74 -9.69
CA THR A 368 9.14 7.44 -9.28
C THR A 368 8.61 7.02 -7.91
N ASP A 369 7.69 7.82 -7.34
CA ASP A 369 6.98 7.50 -6.11
C ASP A 369 5.79 6.59 -6.43
N ILE A 370 5.64 5.50 -5.68
CA ILE A 370 4.60 4.50 -5.98
C ILE A 370 3.20 5.05 -5.69
N ASN A 371 3.04 5.89 -4.66
CA ASN A 371 1.73 6.39 -4.26
C ASN A 371 1.23 7.40 -5.29
N GLU A 372 2.12 8.28 -5.75
CA GLU A 372 1.84 9.16 -6.88
C GLU A 372 1.53 8.37 -8.15
N ARG A 373 2.30 7.31 -8.45
CA ARG A 373 2.06 6.43 -9.60
C ARG A 373 0.67 5.79 -9.54
N ILE A 374 0.26 5.23 -8.40
CA ILE A 374 -1.09 4.66 -8.21
C ILE A 374 -2.17 5.71 -8.53
N HIS A 375 -2.03 6.93 -8.01
CA HIS A 375 -2.97 8.01 -8.29
C HIS A 375 -2.98 8.41 -9.76
N LEU A 376 -1.84 8.40 -10.42
CA LEU A 376 -1.70 8.69 -11.84
C LEU A 376 -2.38 7.61 -12.71
N GLN A 377 -2.19 6.33 -12.38
CA GLN A 377 -2.82 5.20 -13.07
C GLN A 377 -4.36 5.23 -12.98
N ARG A 378 -4.92 5.71 -11.86
CA ARG A 378 -6.37 5.96 -11.73
C ARG A 378 -6.84 7.11 -12.60
N ILE A 379 -6.04 8.17 -12.75
CA ILE A 379 -6.37 9.28 -13.66
C ILE A 379 -6.36 8.78 -15.10
N TYR A 380 -5.42 7.91 -15.47
CA TYR A 380 -5.36 7.34 -16.82
C TYR A 380 -6.58 6.49 -17.16
N ASP A 381 -7.01 5.60 -16.26
CA ASP A 381 -8.23 4.81 -16.50
C ASP A 381 -9.46 5.71 -16.65
N ASN A 382 -9.60 6.73 -15.80
CA ASN A 382 -10.69 7.70 -15.92
C ASN A 382 -10.67 8.45 -17.26
N VAL A 383 -9.48 8.85 -17.75
CA VAL A 383 -9.35 9.50 -19.06
C VAL A 383 -9.76 8.54 -20.18
N ILE A 384 -9.32 7.28 -20.12
CA ILE A 384 -9.66 6.24 -21.09
C ILE A 384 -11.18 6.02 -21.13
N ARG A 385 -11.83 5.85 -19.97
CA ARG A 385 -13.29 5.70 -19.90
C ARG A 385 -14.04 6.86 -20.51
N ILE A 386 -13.62 8.11 -20.21
CA ILE A 386 -14.25 9.32 -20.75
C ILE A 386 -14.17 9.34 -22.29
N ILE A 387 -13.01 9.07 -22.88
CA ILE A 387 -12.83 9.15 -24.33
C ILE A 387 -13.48 7.97 -25.06
N THR A 388 -13.56 6.80 -24.43
CA THR A 388 -14.23 5.62 -24.99
C THR A 388 -15.74 5.62 -24.71
N LYS A 389 -16.24 6.59 -23.93
CA LYS A 389 -17.63 6.65 -23.43
C LYS A 389 -18.05 5.38 -22.68
N ALA A 390 -17.11 4.80 -21.94
CA ALA A 390 -17.40 3.71 -21.04
C ALA A 390 -17.88 4.29 -19.71
N ASP A 391 -19.04 3.84 -19.22
CA ASP A 391 -19.57 4.22 -17.91
C ASP A 391 -18.80 3.53 -16.77
#